data_AF-V7C4Q0-F1
#
_entry.id   AF-V7C4Q0-F1
#
_cell.length_a   1.000
_cell.length_b   1.000
_cell.length_c   1.000
_cell.angle_alpha   90.00
_cell.angle_beta   90.00
_cell.angle_gamma   90.00
#
_symmetry.space_group_name_H-M   'P 1'
#
loop_
_entity.id
_entity.type
_entity.pdbx_description
1 polymer ?
#
loop_
_entity_poly.entity_id
_entity_poly.type
_entity_poly.pdbx_seq_one_letter_code
_entity_poly.pdbx_strand_id
1 'polypeptide(L)'
;MGSNPSFVLEIGPDGLPKEAPVISYTEQIIEAEQLQLKKYIEENYSKIRDVERELANLGLEMKLTSGPKKAALEHMRTKIEASTEKIRVAKLKEEQAHKMWESASKAVRDEEEIKQKLCEDLSKLVEESNNSQLSRLEELKRRLEAMNPNRQSTSLHSAGSSSSLDSAIRDGSPLPSTRESNGGSSENVRYQNNGQKAPVANEHKPHPPSEGEQRNKKKVNLRGKGIGAVPKTRSSTPDWTGSGFDVDGRT
;
A
#
# COMPACT_ATOMS: atom_id res chain seq x y z
N MET A 1 12.59 -20.24 93.07
CA MET A 1 13.30 -21.15 92.15
C MET A 1 13.88 -20.31 91.04
N GLY A 2 15.20 -20.34 90.89
CA GLY A 2 15.99 -19.42 90.06
C GLY A 2 17.09 -18.78 90.92
N SER A 3 18.06 -19.58 91.34
CA SER A 3 19.21 -19.12 92.14
C SER A 3 20.05 -18.14 91.32
N ASN A 4 20.22 -16.92 91.81
CA ASN A 4 21.16 -15.96 91.24
C ASN A 4 22.58 -16.52 91.37
N PRO A 5 23.33 -16.73 90.27
CA PRO A 5 24.75 -16.98 90.38
C PRO A 5 25.41 -15.69 90.88
N SER A 6 25.90 -15.72 92.12
CA SER A 6 26.72 -14.66 92.69
C SER A 6 27.98 -14.51 91.82
N PHE A 7 28.07 -13.43 91.03
CA PHE A 7 29.27 -13.05 90.29
C PHE A 7 30.33 -12.54 91.26
N VAL A 8 30.99 -13.47 91.97
CA VAL A 8 32.17 -13.16 92.77
C VAL A 8 33.33 -12.94 91.81
N LEU A 9 33.89 -11.72 91.79
CA LEU A 9 35.11 -11.40 91.05
C LEU A 9 36.26 -12.25 91.62
N GLU A 10 36.73 -13.24 90.88
CA GLU A 10 37.93 -14.00 91.24
C GLU A 10 39.13 -13.09 90.97
N ILE A 11 39.78 -12.57 92.01
CA ILE A 11 40.96 -11.70 91.85
C ILE A 11 42.18 -12.60 91.69
N GLY A 12 42.91 -12.42 90.59
CA GLY A 12 44.16 -13.15 90.32
C GLY A 12 45.25 -12.82 91.35
N PRO A 13 46.32 -13.63 91.43
CA PRO A 13 47.45 -13.40 92.35
C PRO A 13 48.20 -12.08 92.10
N ASP A 14 47.89 -11.41 91.00
CA ASP A 14 48.36 -10.09 90.56
C ASP A 14 47.45 -8.92 90.99
N GLY A 15 46.34 -9.19 91.69
CA GLY A 15 45.42 -8.16 92.16
C GLY A 15 44.43 -7.65 91.11
N LEU A 16 44.38 -8.28 89.93
CA LEU A 16 43.46 -7.92 88.86
C LEU A 16 42.21 -8.83 88.88
N PRO A 17 41.01 -8.27 88.66
CA PRO A 17 39.79 -9.07 88.53
C PRO A 17 39.90 -9.98 87.30
N LYS A 18 39.84 -11.29 87.52
CA LYS A 18 39.88 -12.31 86.47
C LYS A 18 38.48 -12.37 85.86
N GLU A 19 38.37 -11.97 84.60
CA GLU A 19 37.10 -12.02 83.88
C GLU A 19 36.58 -13.45 83.84
N ALA A 20 35.34 -13.67 84.27
CA ALA A 20 34.71 -14.97 84.15
C ALA A 20 34.62 -15.31 82.65
N PRO A 21 35.10 -16.49 82.20
CA PRO A 21 35.17 -16.85 80.78
C PRO A 21 33.84 -16.72 80.00
N VAL A 22 32.71 -16.78 80.71
CA VAL A 22 31.37 -16.57 80.15
C VAL A 22 31.10 -15.10 79.84
N ILE A 23 31.57 -14.17 80.68
CA ILE A 23 31.37 -12.71 80.52
C ILE A 23 32.16 -12.22 79.31
N SER A 24 33.45 -12.58 79.21
CA SER A 24 34.31 -12.20 78.08
C SER A 24 33.82 -12.80 76.75
N TYR A 25 33.30 -14.03 76.77
CA TYR A 25 32.70 -14.65 75.59
C TYR A 25 31.42 -13.91 75.14
N THR A 26 30.53 -13.54 76.06
CA THR A 26 29.32 -12.77 75.71
C THR A 26 29.63 -11.36 75.22
N GLU A 27 30.67 -10.73 75.76
CA GLU A 27 31.12 -9.40 75.34
C GLU A 27 31.68 -9.42 73.90
N GLN A 28 32.49 -10.44 73.55
CA GLN A 28 32.94 -10.63 72.16
C GLN A 28 31.78 -10.81 71.17
N ILE A 29 30.73 -11.54 71.54
CA ILE A 29 29.55 -11.72 70.67
C ILE A 29 28.84 -10.38 70.46
N ILE A 30 28.62 -9.62 71.53
CA ILE A 30 27.96 -8.32 71.45
C ILE A 30 28.78 -7.35 70.60
N GLU A 31 30.11 -7.30 70.78
CA GLU A 31 30.98 -6.46 69.95
C GLU A 31 30.93 -6.83 68.48
N ALA A 32 30.94 -8.13 68.16
CA ALA A 32 30.83 -8.62 66.79
C ALA A 32 29.49 -8.25 66.15
N GLU A 33 28.38 -8.39 66.87
CA GLU A 33 27.05 -7.99 66.40
C GLU A 33 26.94 -6.47 66.22
N GLN A 34 27.51 -5.68 67.13
CA GLN A 34 27.56 -4.22 67.02
C GLN A 34 28.39 -3.77 65.80
N LEU A 35 29.51 -4.44 65.54
CA LEU A 35 30.33 -4.17 64.35
C LEU A 35 29.56 -4.51 63.07
N GLN A 36 28.89 -5.67 63.03
CA GLN A 36 28.07 -6.09 61.90
C GLN A 36 26.91 -5.12 61.65
N LEU A 37 26.24 -4.66 62.71
CA LEU A 37 25.14 -3.69 62.61
C LEU A 37 25.63 -2.35 62.07
N LYS A 38 26.77 -1.84 62.54
CA LYS A 38 27.39 -0.61 62.02
C LYS A 38 27.69 -0.73 60.52
N LYS A 39 28.29 -1.85 60.11
CA LYS A 39 28.56 -2.12 58.69
C LYS A 39 27.28 -2.18 57.86
N TYR A 40 26.25 -2.87 58.36
CA TYR A 40 24.94 -2.95 57.70
C TYR A 40 24.30 -1.57 57.54
N ILE A 41 24.35 -0.73 58.57
CA ILE A 41 23.82 0.62 58.55
C ILE A 41 24.58 1.48 57.53
N GLU A 42 25.91 1.46 57.56
CA GLU A 42 26.75 2.21 56.62
C GLU A 42 26.51 1.79 55.16
N GLU A 43 26.37 0.49 54.91
CA GLU A 43 26.05 -0.04 53.59
C GLU A 43 24.66 0.41 53.12
N ASN A 44 23.65 0.38 54.00
CA ASN A 44 22.30 0.86 53.66
C ASN A 44 22.28 2.37 53.38
N TYR A 45 22.96 3.18 54.20
CA TYR A 45 23.07 4.62 53.94
C TYR A 45 23.80 4.92 52.63
N SER A 46 24.80 4.12 52.28
CA SER A 46 25.49 4.26 50.98
C SER A 46 24.55 3.91 49.82
N LYS A 47 23.80 2.80 49.92
CA LYS A 47 22.78 2.42 48.91
C LYS A 47 21.70 3.49 48.74
N ILE A 48 21.20 4.06 49.83
CA ILE A 48 20.21 5.15 49.79
C ILE A 48 20.76 6.34 49.04
N ARG A 49 22.00 6.78 49.34
CA ARG A 49 22.63 7.91 48.65
C ARG A 49 22.87 7.65 47.16
N ASP A 50 23.16 6.40 46.79
CA ASP A 50 23.32 6.02 45.39
C ASP A 50 21.99 6.14 44.63
N VAL A 51 20.91 5.60 45.19
CA VAL A 51 19.55 5.73 44.62
C VAL A 51 19.10 7.19 44.56
N GLU A 52 19.37 7.98 45.59
CA GLU A 52 19.04 9.42 45.59
C GLU A 52 19.78 10.17 44.47
N ARG A 53 21.06 9.85 44.23
CA ARG A 53 21.82 10.41 43.09
C ARG A 53 21.23 9.99 41.76
N GLU A 54 20.88 8.72 41.58
CA GLU A 54 20.26 8.24 40.36
C GLU A 54 18.91 8.92 40.09
N LEU A 55 18.08 9.08 41.12
CA LEU A 55 16.81 9.80 41.01
C LEU A 55 17.00 11.27 40.66
N ALA A 56 17.98 11.94 41.27
CA ALA A 56 18.32 13.32 40.95
C ALA A 56 18.81 13.45 39.49
N ASN A 57 19.65 12.52 39.05
CA ASN A 57 20.16 12.48 37.68
C ASN A 57 19.03 12.24 36.66
N LEU A 58 18.16 11.26 36.91
CA LEU A 58 17.01 10.96 36.07
C LEU A 58 16.06 12.17 35.99
N GLY A 59 15.82 12.83 37.12
CA GLY A 59 15.00 14.05 37.18
C GLY A 59 15.58 15.20 36.34
N LEU A 60 16.91 15.36 36.33
CA LEU A 60 17.58 16.35 35.49
C LEU A 60 17.49 15.98 34.00
N GLU A 61 17.76 14.73 33.65
CA GLU A 61 17.67 14.24 32.26
C GLU A 61 16.26 14.46 31.69
N MET A 62 15.23 14.12 32.47
CA MET A 62 13.85 14.30 32.06
C MET A 62 13.51 15.78 31.84
N LYS A 63 14.05 16.70 32.64
CA LYS A 63 13.90 18.16 32.44
C LYS A 63 14.62 18.64 31.18
N LEU A 64 15.87 18.24 30.98
CA LEU A 64 16.68 18.65 29.81
C LEU A 64 16.09 18.13 28.49
N THR A 65 15.52 16.93 28.50
CA THR A 65 14.96 16.28 27.30
C THR A 65 13.50 16.63 27.03
N SER A 66 12.77 17.18 28.02
CA SER A 66 11.35 17.51 27.89
C SER A 66 11.03 18.44 26.72
N GLY A 67 11.84 19.47 26.50
CA GLY A 67 11.68 20.45 25.41
C GLY A 67 11.85 19.82 24.02
N PRO A 68 13.03 19.24 23.72
CA PRO A 68 13.27 18.55 22.44
C PRO A 68 12.25 17.44 22.15
N LYS A 69 11.89 16.64 23.17
CA LYS A 69 10.88 15.58 23.02
C LYS A 69 9.50 16.15 22.68
N LYS A 70 9.07 17.21 23.36
CA LYS A 70 7.81 17.90 23.06
C LYS A 70 7.81 18.51 21.67
N ALA A 71 8.89 19.18 21.27
CA ALA A 71 9.00 19.78 19.94
C ALA A 71 8.93 18.73 18.82
N ALA A 72 9.57 17.57 19.00
CA ALA A 72 9.49 16.47 18.05
C ALA A 72 8.05 15.91 17.93
N LEU A 73 7.34 15.77 19.06
CA LEU A 73 5.94 15.31 19.08
C LEU A 73 5.01 16.31 18.38
N GLU A 74 5.13 17.60 18.67
CA GLU A 74 4.33 18.64 18.01
C GLU A 74 4.62 18.71 16.50
N HIS A 75 5.88 18.62 16.08
CA HIS A 75 6.22 18.57 14.67
C HIS A 75 5.58 17.35 13.96
N MET A 76 5.60 16.19 14.60
CA MET A 76 4.93 14.99 14.08
C MET A 76 3.41 15.20 13.98
N ARG A 77 2.80 15.81 14.99
CA ARG A 77 1.38 16.17 14.98
C ARG A 77 1.03 17.09 13.81
N THR A 78 1.76 18.18 13.63
CA THR A 78 1.55 19.11 12.50
C THR A 78 1.71 18.41 11.15
N LYS A 79 2.68 17.50 11.01
CA LYS A 79 2.83 16.71 9.77
C LYS A 79 1.62 15.80 9.51
N ILE A 80 1.08 15.18 10.56
CA ILE A 80 -0.12 14.33 10.46
C ILE A 80 -1.33 15.17 10.04
N GLU A 81 -1.53 16.33 10.66
CA GLU A 81 -2.63 17.25 10.33
C GLU A 81 -2.53 17.74 8.87
N ALA A 82 -1.34 18.17 8.43
CA ALA A 82 -1.11 18.58 7.05
C ALA A 82 -1.33 17.43 6.05
N SER A 83 -0.92 16.20 6.40
CA SER A 83 -1.16 15.02 5.56
C SER A 83 -2.64 14.67 5.48
N THR A 84 -3.37 14.81 6.59
CA THR A 84 -4.81 14.52 6.66
C THR A 84 -5.60 15.50 5.78
N GLU A 85 -5.24 16.77 5.81
CA GLU A 85 -5.87 17.78 4.95
C GLU A 85 -5.59 17.53 3.46
N LYS A 86 -4.36 17.12 3.10
CA LYS A 86 -4.05 16.70 1.73
C LYS A 86 -4.90 15.51 1.28
N ILE A 87 -5.11 14.52 2.14
CA ILE A 87 -5.98 13.37 1.86
C ILE A 87 -7.42 13.85 1.64
N ARG A 88 -7.92 14.76 2.47
CA ARG A 88 -9.27 15.31 2.33
C ARG A 88 -9.48 16.00 0.98
N VAL A 89 -8.53 16.85 0.57
CA VAL A 89 -8.57 17.53 -0.74
C VAL A 89 -8.48 16.53 -1.89
N ALA A 90 -7.62 15.52 -1.78
CA ALA A 90 -7.51 14.47 -2.79
C ALA A 90 -8.81 13.67 -2.95
N LYS A 91 -9.45 13.29 -1.84
CA LYS A 91 -10.75 12.59 -1.86
C LYS A 91 -11.86 13.40 -2.51
N LEU A 92 -11.92 14.71 -2.26
CA LEU A 92 -12.92 15.56 -2.89
C LEU A 92 -12.73 15.63 -4.42
N LYS A 93 -11.47 15.63 -4.89
CA LYS A 93 -11.16 15.57 -6.32
C LYS A 93 -11.46 14.20 -6.92
N GLU A 94 -11.16 13.12 -6.20
CA GLU A 94 -11.50 11.76 -6.57
C GLU A 94 -13.02 11.62 -6.77
N GLU A 95 -13.82 12.10 -5.83
CA GLU A 95 -15.28 12.04 -5.88
C GLU A 95 -15.86 12.86 -7.05
N GLN A 96 -15.28 14.03 -7.34
CA GLN A 96 -15.64 14.82 -8.51
C GLN A 96 -15.31 14.09 -9.82
N ALA A 97 -14.11 13.51 -9.92
CA ALA A 97 -13.71 12.74 -11.09
C ALA A 97 -14.58 11.49 -11.28
N HIS A 98 -14.95 10.82 -10.18
CA HIS A 98 -15.85 9.67 -10.19
C HIS A 98 -17.22 10.05 -10.76
N LYS A 99 -17.80 11.16 -10.29
CA LYS A 99 -19.09 11.65 -10.80
C LYS A 99 -19.05 11.96 -12.29
N MET A 100 -17.96 12.57 -12.77
CA MET A 100 -17.78 12.82 -14.21
C MET A 100 -17.65 11.52 -15.00
N TRP A 101 -16.89 10.56 -14.48
CA TRP A 101 -16.72 9.24 -15.09
C TRP A 101 -18.03 8.46 -15.15
N GLU A 102 -18.85 8.47 -14.09
CA GLU A 102 -20.18 7.84 -14.08
C GLU A 102 -21.09 8.43 -15.14
N SER A 103 -21.11 9.76 -15.27
CA SER A 103 -21.90 10.44 -16.30
C SER A 103 -21.45 10.07 -17.71
N ALA A 104 -20.13 10.04 -17.96
CA ALA A 104 -19.59 9.65 -19.25
C ALA A 104 -19.86 8.18 -19.57
N SER A 105 -19.70 7.29 -18.59
CA SER A 105 -19.99 5.85 -18.70
C SER A 105 -21.47 5.60 -18.99
N LYS A 106 -22.37 6.38 -18.36
CA LYS A 106 -23.80 6.33 -18.69
C LYS A 106 -24.08 6.74 -20.12
N ALA A 107 -23.50 7.84 -20.60
CA ALA A 107 -23.69 8.29 -21.98
C ALA A 107 -23.24 7.23 -23.00
N VAL A 108 -22.10 6.58 -22.75
CA VAL A 108 -21.63 5.46 -23.60
C VAL A 108 -22.63 4.32 -23.63
N ARG A 109 -23.16 3.90 -22.46
CA ARG A 109 -24.16 2.84 -22.39
C ARG A 109 -25.46 3.20 -23.11
N ASP A 110 -25.92 4.44 -22.97
CA ASP A 110 -27.14 4.91 -23.64
C ASP A 110 -26.95 4.88 -25.18
N GLU A 111 -25.78 5.29 -25.69
CA GLU A 111 -25.43 5.20 -27.12
C GLU A 111 -25.27 3.74 -27.60
N GLU A 112 -24.70 2.87 -26.77
CA GLU A 112 -24.60 1.43 -27.08
C GLU A 112 -25.98 0.78 -27.18
N GLU A 113 -26.93 1.17 -26.32
CA GLU A 113 -28.32 0.70 -26.39
C GLU A 113 -29.02 1.19 -27.66
N ILE A 114 -28.83 2.46 -28.04
CA ILE A 114 -29.36 2.99 -29.30
C ILE A 114 -28.79 2.22 -30.49
N LYS A 115 -27.47 2.01 -30.52
CA LYS A 115 -26.81 1.23 -31.57
C LYS A 115 -27.39 -0.19 -31.65
N GLN A 116 -27.58 -0.85 -30.51
CA GLN A 116 -28.14 -2.20 -30.45
C GLN A 116 -29.55 -2.24 -31.05
N LYS A 117 -30.42 -1.29 -30.69
CA LYS A 117 -31.77 -1.17 -31.28
C LYS A 117 -31.74 -0.98 -32.78
N LEU A 118 -30.84 -0.12 -33.29
CA LEU A 118 -30.68 0.08 -34.74
C LEU A 118 -30.22 -1.19 -35.45
N CYS A 119 -29.32 -1.97 -34.86
CA CYS A 119 -28.91 -3.26 -35.41
C CYS A 119 -30.07 -4.27 -35.45
N GLU A 120 -30.90 -4.29 -34.40
CA GLU A 120 -32.10 -5.14 -34.35
C GLU A 120 -33.12 -4.74 -35.42
N ASP A 121 -33.40 -3.44 -35.57
CA ASP A 121 -34.36 -2.94 -36.55
C ASP A 121 -33.87 -3.15 -38.00
N LEU A 122 -32.57 -2.99 -38.25
CA LEU A 122 -31.97 -3.34 -39.54
C LEU A 122 -32.14 -4.84 -39.83
N SER A 123 -31.92 -5.69 -38.84
CA SER A 123 -32.08 -7.15 -39.00
C SER A 123 -33.52 -7.51 -39.33
N LYS A 124 -34.51 -6.92 -38.62
CA LYS A 124 -35.93 -7.09 -38.93
C LYS A 124 -36.26 -6.61 -40.35
N LEU A 125 -35.78 -5.45 -40.75
CA LEU A 125 -36.04 -4.91 -42.09
C LEU A 125 -35.50 -5.83 -43.20
N VAL A 126 -34.31 -6.40 -43.00
CA VAL A 126 -33.72 -7.38 -43.92
C VAL A 126 -34.56 -8.65 -43.98
N GLU A 127 -35.00 -9.18 -42.83
CA GLU A 127 -35.87 -10.36 -42.77
C GLU A 127 -37.22 -10.11 -43.44
N GLU A 128 -37.88 -8.99 -43.15
CA GLU A 128 -39.15 -8.60 -43.76
C GLU A 128 -39.03 -8.42 -45.28
N SER A 129 -37.95 -7.77 -45.74
CA SER A 129 -37.68 -7.60 -47.17
C SER A 129 -37.49 -8.94 -47.87
N ASN A 130 -36.68 -9.85 -47.29
CA ASN A 130 -36.47 -11.18 -47.83
C ASN A 130 -37.78 -11.99 -47.86
N ASN A 131 -38.55 -11.99 -46.76
CA ASN A 131 -39.83 -12.68 -46.68
C ASN A 131 -40.85 -12.14 -47.70
N SER A 132 -40.87 -10.82 -47.92
CA SER A 132 -41.70 -10.18 -48.95
C SER A 132 -41.28 -10.61 -50.36
N GLN A 133 -39.97 -10.61 -50.64
CA GLN A 133 -39.42 -11.07 -51.93
C GLN A 133 -39.72 -12.55 -52.17
N LEU A 134 -39.55 -13.41 -51.16
CA LEU A 134 -39.87 -14.84 -51.22
C LEU A 134 -41.36 -15.07 -51.48
N SER A 135 -42.24 -14.39 -50.74
CA SER A 135 -43.70 -14.48 -50.94
C SER A 135 -44.11 -14.09 -52.36
N ARG A 136 -43.48 -13.04 -52.91
CA ARG A 136 -43.71 -12.58 -54.28
C ARG A 136 -43.20 -13.59 -55.32
N LEU A 137 -42.04 -14.20 -55.08
CA LEU A 137 -41.51 -15.27 -55.94
C LEU A 137 -42.41 -16.51 -55.92
N GLU A 138 -42.92 -16.90 -54.76
CA GLU A 138 -43.88 -18.00 -54.63
C GLU A 138 -45.20 -17.71 -55.33
N GLU A 139 -45.69 -16.46 -55.29
CA GLU A 139 -46.86 -16.04 -56.05
C GLU A 139 -46.61 -16.11 -57.57
N LEU A 140 -45.49 -15.57 -58.04
CA LEU A 140 -45.12 -15.64 -59.47
C LEU A 140 -44.98 -17.08 -59.93
N LYS A 141 -44.37 -17.95 -59.11
CA LYS A 141 -44.29 -19.39 -59.37
C LYS A 141 -45.69 -20.01 -59.48
N ARG A 142 -46.60 -19.74 -58.54
CA ARG A 142 -47.99 -20.22 -58.59
C ARG A 142 -48.74 -19.74 -59.84
N ARG A 143 -48.55 -18.48 -60.25
CA ARG A 143 -49.14 -17.93 -61.49
C ARG A 143 -48.57 -18.61 -62.74
N LEU A 144 -47.25 -18.86 -62.77
CA LEU A 144 -46.59 -19.57 -63.87
C LEU A 144 -47.08 -21.03 -63.98
N GLU A 145 -47.28 -21.71 -62.85
CA GLU A 145 -47.86 -23.05 -62.78
C GLU A 145 -49.31 -23.05 -63.30
N ALA A 146 -50.13 -22.08 -62.90
CA ALA A 146 -51.52 -21.95 -63.36
C ALA A 146 -51.66 -21.66 -64.87
N MET A 147 -50.72 -20.92 -65.47
CA MET A 147 -50.67 -20.69 -66.93
C MET A 147 -50.11 -21.87 -67.72
N ASN A 148 -49.54 -22.87 -67.05
CA ASN A 148 -49.11 -24.14 -67.65
C ASN A 148 -49.98 -25.32 -67.19
N PRO A 149 -51.32 -25.31 -67.42
CA PRO A 149 -52.19 -26.38 -66.96
C PRO A 149 -51.88 -27.74 -67.59
N ASN A 150 -51.19 -27.76 -68.75
CA ASN A 150 -50.93 -28.98 -69.53
C ASN A 150 -49.57 -29.64 -69.28
N ARG A 151 -48.82 -29.27 -68.22
CA ARG A 151 -47.55 -29.95 -67.89
C ARG A 151 -47.66 -31.03 -66.80
N GLN A 152 -48.89 -31.44 -66.46
CA GLN A 152 -49.16 -32.61 -65.61
C GLN A 152 -49.55 -33.86 -66.40
N SER A 153 -49.39 -33.88 -67.73
CA SER A 153 -49.56 -35.08 -68.55
C SER A 153 -48.44 -35.19 -69.58
N THR A 154 -47.79 -36.35 -69.63
CA THR A 154 -46.69 -36.78 -70.52
C THR A 154 -45.26 -36.53 -70.00
N SER A 155 -44.80 -37.44 -69.15
CA SER A 155 -43.44 -37.97 -69.25
C SER A 155 -43.39 -39.41 -68.72
N LEU A 156 -44.18 -40.28 -69.35
CA LEU A 156 -43.95 -41.72 -69.39
C LEU A 156 -43.63 -42.08 -70.85
N HIS A 157 -42.36 -42.45 -71.07
CA HIS A 157 -41.78 -43.24 -72.17
C HIS A 157 -41.74 -42.69 -73.62
N SER A 158 -40.51 -42.46 -74.11
CA SER A 158 -39.96 -42.95 -75.40
C SER A 158 -38.48 -42.51 -75.47
N ALA A 159 -37.47 -43.33 -75.16
CA ALA A 159 -36.91 -44.48 -75.90
C ALA A 159 -36.38 -44.14 -77.31
N GLY A 160 -35.05 -44.18 -77.44
CA GLY A 160 -34.29 -44.29 -78.70
C GLY A 160 -33.49 -43.02 -79.05
N SER A 161 -32.24 -43.06 -79.52
CA SER A 161 -31.26 -44.13 -79.71
C SER A 161 -29.95 -43.45 -80.15
N SER A 162 -28.82 -43.97 -79.66
CA SER A 162 -27.51 -44.12 -80.32
C SER A 162 -26.56 -42.94 -80.66
N SER A 163 -25.28 -43.33 -80.52
CA SER A 163 -23.99 -42.84 -81.09
C SER A 163 -23.29 -41.70 -80.33
N SER A 164 -22.19 -41.90 -79.59
CA SER A 164 -20.82 -42.41 -79.88
C SER A 164 -19.94 -41.51 -80.73
N LEU A 165 -18.66 -41.42 -80.29
CA LEU A 165 -17.46 -40.77 -80.83
C LEU A 165 -17.15 -39.39 -80.18
N ASP A 166 -16.25 -39.29 -79.21
CA ASP A 166 -14.77 -39.42 -79.24
C ASP A 166 -14.08 -38.05 -79.42
N SER A 167 -13.34 -37.62 -78.39
CA SER A 167 -11.98 -37.07 -78.54
C SER A 167 -11.42 -36.71 -77.17
N ALA A 168 -10.42 -37.50 -76.80
CA ALA A 168 -9.53 -37.30 -75.66
C ALA A 168 -8.68 -36.03 -75.82
N ILE A 169 -8.44 -35.30 -74.72
CA ILE A 169 -7.13 -34.71 -74.42
C ILE A 169 -6.87 -34.83 -72.90
N ARG A 170 -5.71 -35.44 -72.61
CA ARG A 170 -5.01 -35.57 -71.31
C ARG A 170 -4.79 -34.19 -70.66
N ASP A 171 -4.59 -34.04 -69.36
CA ASP A 171 -3.32 -34.39 -68.69
C ASP A 171 -3.36 -33.90 -67.22
N GLY A 172 -2.60 -34.56 -66.34
CA GLY A 172 -2.18 -34.01 -65.05
C GLY A 172 -2.90 -34.47 -63.77
N SER A 173 -2.52 -35.65 -63.24
CA SER A 173 -2.50 -35.94 -61.79
C SER A 173 -1.32 -35.16 -61.13
N PRO A 174 -1.11 -35.04 -59.79
CA PRO A 174 -1.71 -35.79 -58.68
C PRO A 174 -1.97 -35.03 -57.34
N LEU A 175 -2.59 -35.80 -56.43
CA LEU A 175 -2.67 -35.89 -54.95
C LEU A 175 -1.62 -35.14 -54.03
N PRO A 176 -1.68 -35.25 -52.67
CA PRO A 176 -1.98 -34.19 -51.68
C PRO A 176 -0.82 -33.84 -50.70
N SER A 177 -0.90 -32.73 -49.93
CA SER A 177 -0.33 -32.63 -48.54
C SER A 177 -0.33 -31.23 -47.90
N THR A 178 -0.73 -31.19 -46.62
CA THR A 178 0.05 -30.77 -45.43
C THR A 178 0.80 -29.42 -45.38
N ARG A 179 0.37 -28.52 -44.45
CA ARG A 179 1.10 -28.04 -43.23
C ARG A 179 1.10 -26.50 -42.97
N GLU A 180 0.65 -26.16 -41.73
CA GLU A 180 0.98 -25.06 -40.77
C GLU A 180 1.17 -23.58 -41.19
N SER A 181 0.61 -22.64 -40.41
CA SER A 181 1.38 -21.76 -39.49
C SER A 181 0.56 -20.60 -38.87
N ASN A 182 0.71 -20.45 -37.54
CA ASN A 182 0.71 -19.26 -36.66
C ASN A 182 -0.39 -18.16 -36.66
N GLY A 183 -0.82 -17.79 -35.44
CA GLY A 183 -1.25 -16.41 -35.14
C GLY A 183 -2.15 -16.19 -33.91
N GLY A 184 -1.60 -16.35 -32.69
CA GLY A 184 -2.01 -15.73 -31.41
C GLY A 184 -3.47 -15.33 -31.14
N SER A 185 -4.17 -16.13 -30.32
CA SER A 185 -5.45 -15.81 -29.69
C SER A 185 -5.24 -14.96 -28.43
N SER A 186 -6.03 -13.88 -28.32
CA SER A 186 -6.05 -12.92 -27.21
C SER A 186 -6.28 -13.55 -25.84
N GLU A 187 -5.43 -13.16 -24.88
CA GLU A 187 -5.51 -13.49 -23.47
C GLU A 187 -6.58 -12.61 -22.79
N ASN A 188 -7.70 -13.21 -22.39
CA ASN A 188 -8.71 -12.55 -21.56
C ASN A 188 -8.32 -12.68 -20.08
N VAL A 189 -7.92 -11.56 -19.46
CA VAL A 189 -7.71 -11.44 -18.02
C VAL A 189 -9.07 -11.51 -17.31
N ARG A 190 -9.31 -12.64 -16.62
CA ARG A 190 -10.45 -12.86 -15.74
C ARG A 190 -10.09 -12.41 -14.33
N TYR A 191 -10.64 -11.29 -13.88
CA TYR A 191 -10.61 -10.91 -12.46
C TYR A 191 -11.52 -11.85 -11.66
N GLN A 192 -10.93 -12.67 -10.79
CA GLN A 192 -11.65 -13.45 -9.78
C GLN A 192 -11.85 -12.60 -8.51
N ASN A 193 -13.07 -12.62 -7.98
CA ASN A 193 -13.41 -12.08 -6.67
C ASN A 193 -13.67 -13.22 -5.67
N ASN A 194 -12.93 -13.16 -4.56
CA ASN A 194 -13.05 -13.74 -3.23
C ASN A 194 -13.82 -15.04 -2.94
N GLY A 195 -13.12 -15.93 -2.21
CA GLY A 195 -13.57 -16.33 -0.89
C GLY A 195 -13.10 -17.71 -0.43
N GLN A 196 -12.12 -17.79 0.47
CA GLN A 196 -12.14 -18.66 1.66
C GLN A 196 -10.89 -18.53 2.57
N LYS A 197 -11.20 -18.28 3.86
CA LYS A 197 -10.56 -18.59 5.16
C LYS A 197 -9.02 -18.80 5.31
N ALA A 198 -8.52 -18.11 6.35
CA ALA A 198 -7.23 -18.22 7.07
C ALA A 198 -6.88 -19.66 7.56
N PRO A 199 -5.64 -20.03 7.99
CA PRO A 199 -4.87 -19.33 9.04
C PRO A 199 -3.30 -19.35 9.01
N VAL A 200 -2.71 -18.42 9.78
CA VAL A 200 -1.46 -18.52 10.59
C VAL A 200 -0.12 -18.83 9.89
N ALA A 201 0.81 -17.86 9.93
CA ALA A 201 2.19 -18.05 10.42
C ALA A 201 2.88 -16.68 10.62
N ASN A 202 3.80 -16.68 11.58
CA ASN A 202 4.39 -15.56 12.28
C ASN A 202 5.77 -15.19 11.64
N GLU A 203 6.38 -14.08 12.09
CA GLU A 203 7.83 -13.78 12.10
C GLU A 203 8.48 -12.78 11.10
N HIS A 204 8.88 -11.65 11.70
CA HIS A 204 10.23 -11.05 11.76
C HIS A 204 10.99 -10.47 10.53
N LYS A 205 11.08 -9.13 10.61
CA LYS A 205 12.24 -8.21 10.42
C LYS A 205 12.41 -7.43 9.10
N PRO A 206 12.78 -6.12 9.20
CA PRO A 206 13.10 -5.25 8.07
C PRO A 206 14.60 -5.27 7.71
N HIS A 207 14.92 -5.06 6.42
CA HIS A 207 16.28 -4.89 5.91
C HIS A 207 16.57 -3.41 5.55
N PRO A 208 17.76 -2.86 5.84
CA PRO A 208 18.13 -1.45 5.60
C PRO A 208 18.71 -1.17 4.19
N PRO A 209 18.93 0.12 3.82
CA PRO A 209 19.24 0.53 2.45
C PRO A 209 20.74 0.48 2.11
N SER A 210 21.02 0.24 0.83
CA SER A 210 22.35 0.13 0.24
C SER A 210 23.10 1.46 0.15
N GLU A 211 24.41 1.35 0.39
CA GLU A 211 25.45 2.36 0.33
C GLU A 211 25.61 2.99 -1.07
N GLY A 212 25.96 4.28 -1.08
CA GLY A 212 26.36 5.04 -2.25
C GLY A 212 27.38 6.09 -1.85
N GLU A 213 28.64 5.68 -1.87
CA GLU A 213 29.85 6.40 -1.52
C GLU A 213 30.19 7.50 -2.56
N GLN A 214 30.30 8.77 -2.15
CA GLN A 214 31.18 9.74 -2.80
C GLN A 214 31.87 10.64 -1.77
N ARG A 215 33.15 10.33 -1.53
CA ARG A 215 34.14 11.22 -0.91
C ARG A 215 34.41 12.41 -1.86
N ASN A 216 34.53 13.62 -1.32
CA ASN A 216 35.70 14.49 -1.56
C ASN A 216 35.80 15.59 -0.51
N LYS A 217 37.02 15.75 0.02
CA LYS A 217 37.41 16.53 1.20
C LYS A 217 37.82 17.96 0.81
N LYS A 218 37.55 18.94 1.69
CA LYS A 218 38.55 19.91 2.23
C LYS A 218 37.92 20.77 3.35
N LYS A 219 38.53 20.71 4.54
CA LYS A 219 38.28 21.56 5.71
C LYS A 219 39.22 22.78 5.66
N VAL A 220 38.77 23.96 6.10
CA VAL A 220 39.50 24.88 7.02
C VAL A 220 38.46 25.73 7.77
N ASN A 221 38.72 25.94 9.07
CA ASN A 221 37.88 26.60 10.07
C ASN A 221 38.34 28.07 10.31
N LEU A 222 37.59 28.81 11.14
CA LEU A 222 37.93 30.03 11.92
C LEU A 222 37.44 31.43 11.46
N ARG A 223 36.29 31.84 12.04
CA ARG A 223 36.06 33.02 12.92
C ARG A 223 36.71 34.38 12.56
N GLY A 224 35.87 35.42 12.33
CA GLY A 224 36.28 36.84 12.35
C GLY A 224 35.09 37.81 12.27
N LYS A 225 35.13 38.90 13.05
CA LYS A 225 34.05 39.87 13.37
C LYS A 225 33.98 41.07 12.40
N GLY A 226 32.82 41.75 12.36
CA GLY A 226 32.62 43.15 11.89
C GLY A 226 31.23 43.33 11.25
N ILE A 227 30.18 43.83 11.92
CA ILE A 227 29.81 45.21 12.31
C ILE A 227 29.59 46.16 11.10
N GLY A 228 28.35 46.68 10.97
CA GLY A 228 27.98 47.90 10.22
C GLY A 228 26.80 47.71 9.25
N ALA A 229 25.54 47.95 9.66
CA ALA A 229 24.76 49.20 9.44
C ALA A 229 24.30 49.35 7.96
N VAL A 230 23.04 49.54 7.55
CA VAL A 230 21.85 50.26 8.08
C VAL A 230 20.58 49.75 7.34
N PRO A 231 19.39 49.67 7.97
CA PRO A 231 18.11 49.52 7.25
C PRO A 231 17.45 50.88 6.97
N LYS A 232 16.82 51.05 5.79
CA LYS A 232 15.97 52.22 5.53
C LYS A 232 14.67 51.81 4.83
N THR A 233 13.60 52.43 5.30
CA THR A 233 12.19 52.03 5.30
C THR A 233 11.34 52.95 4.43
N ARG A 234 10.11 52.47 4.09
CA ARG A 234 8.89 53.16 3.57
C ARG A 234 8.86 53.38 2.04
N SER A 235 7.82 53.05 1.27
CA SER A 235 6.34 53.11 1.41
C SER A 235 5.68 52.04 0.47
N SER A 236 4.64 51.24 0.81
CA SER A 236 3.17 51.52 0.82
C SER A 236 2.71 52.35 -0.40
N THR A 237 1.84 51.97 -1.36
CA THR A 237 0.86 50.90 -1.69
C THR A 237 0.63 50.96 -3.25
N PRO A 238 -0.52 50.59 -3.88
CA PRO A 238 -0.83 49.29 -4.51
C PRO A 238 -1.25 49.38 -6.01
N ASP A 239 -1.56 48.24 -6.62
CA ASP A 239 -2.43 48.06 -7.81
C ASP A 239 -1.95 48.54 -9.20
N TRP A 240 -1.59 47.58 -10.08
CA TRP A 240 -1.85 47.72 -11.51
C TRP A 240 -2.13 46.34 -12.16
N THR A 241 -3.39 46.12 -12.50
CA THR A 241 -3.87 45.03 -13.35
C THR A 241 -3.32 45.19 -14.77
N GLY A 242 -2.34 44.35 -15.15
CA GLY A 242 -1.80 44.30 -16.51
C GLY A 242 -2.71 43.52 -17.46
N SER A 243 -3.75 44.18 -17.98
CA SER A 243 -4.41 43.84 -19.23
C SER A 243 -3.79 44.70 -20.34
N GLY A 244 -3.43 44.09 -21.47
CA GLY A 244 -2.98 44.82 -22.66
C GLY A 244 -1.94 44.06 -23.46
N PHE A 245 -2.41 43.24 -24.39
CA PHE A 245 -1.63 42.86 -25.56
C PHE A 245 -1.27 44.13 -26.34
N ASP A 246 0.02 44.39 -26.53
CA ASP A 246 0.50 45.33 -27.53
C ASP A 246 1.46 44.56 -28.46
N VAL A 247 0.97 44.27 -29.65
CA VAL A 247 1.71 43.65 -30.74
C VAL A 247 2.15 44.76 -31.67
N ASP A 248 3.32 45.32 -31.39
CA ASP A 248 4.02 46.21 -32.30
C ASP A 248 5.29 45.52 -32.81
N GLY A 249 5.29 45.18 -34.09
CA GLY A 249 6.27 44.28 -34.70
C GLY A 249 6.46 44.46 -36.19
N ARG A 250 6.65 45.71 -36.62
CA ARG A 250 7.43 46.18 -37.79
C ARG A 250 7.17 45.61 -39.20
N THR A 251 6.98 46.59 -40.10
CA THR A 251 7.28 46.64 -41.56
C THR A 251 6.41 45.86 -42.52
#